data_AF-A0A1V3G7I4-F1
#
_entry.id   AF-A0A1V3G7I4-F1
#
_cell.length_a   1.000
_cell.length_b   1.000
_cell.length_c   1.000
_cell.angle_alpha   90.00
_cell.angle_beta   90.00
_cell.angle_gamma   90.00
#
_symmetry.space_group_name_H-M   'P 1'
#
loop_
_entity.id
_entity.type
_entity.pdbx_description
1 polymer ?
#
loop_
_entity_poly.entity_id
_entity_poly.type
_entity_poly.pdbx_seq_one_letter_code
_entity_poly.pdbx_strand_id
1 'polypeptide(L)'
;MMKGKISIISGLLIGLLISYFTLDYRGSSTSFLGVDGKVLNEITELDFSFINNAFLIIVITSGIIYFLLVKLEKSEQKHNKSRN
;
A
#
# COMPACT_ATOMS: atom_id res chain seq x y z
N MET A 1 -5.66 16.60 -12.87
CA MET A 1 -4.33 16.02 -12.62
C MET A 1 -3.85 16.14 -11.18
N MET A 2 -3.92 17.32 -10.53
CA MET A 2 -3.35 17.53 -9.18
C MET A 2 -3.99 16.65 -8.09
N LYS A 3 -5.33 16.51 -8.11
CA LYS A 3 -6.10 15.64 -7.20
C LYS A 3 -5.63 14.18 -7.25
N GLY A 4 -5.38 13.67 -8.45
CA GLY A 4 -4.90 12.30 -8.67
C GLY A 4 -3.50 12.10 -8.10
N LYS A 5 -2.58 13.05 -8.31
CA LYS A 5 -1.23 12.99 -7.73
C LYS A 5 -1.25 13.00 -6.21
N ILE A 6 -2.05 13.90 -5.61
CA ILE A 6 -2.22 13.97 -4.15
C ILE A 6 -2.77 12.65 -3.63
N SER A 7 -3.77 12.08 -4.29
CA SER A 7 -4.37 10.83 -3.87
C SER A 7 -3.41 9.65 -3.91
N ILE A 8 -2.59 9.56 -4.96
CA ILE A 8 -1.59 8.49 -5.10
C ILE A 8 -0.50 8.63 -4.05
N ILE A 9 0.03 9.83 -3.82
CA ILE A 9 1.10 10.05 -2.84
C ILE A 9 0.59 9.80 -1.41
N SER A 10 -0.56 10.39 -1.06
CA SER A 10 -1.16 10.19 0.26
C SER A 10 -1.61 8.75 0.47
N GLY A 11 -2.16 8.11 -0.56
CA GLY A 11 -2.59 6.71 -0.52
C GLY A 11 -1.42 5.74 -0.39
N LEU A 12 -0.27 6.03 -1.03
CA LEU A 12 0.97 5.30 -0.85
C LEU A 12 1.47 5.40 0.58
N LEU A 13 1.59 6.62 1.13
CA LEU A 13 2.09 6.83 2.49
C LEU A 13 1.19 6.17 3.54
N ILE A 14 -0.12 6.42 3.47
CA ILE A 14 -1.09 5.83 4.40
C ILE A 14 -1.20 4.32 4.20
N GLY A 15 -1.19 3.85 2.95
CA GLY A 15 -1.29 2.44 2.62
C GLY A 15 -0.10 1.63 3.10
N LEU A 16 1.12 2.17 2.97
CA LEU A 16 2.33 1.57 3.54
C LEU A 16 2.27 1.55 5.07
N LEU A 17 1.80 2.62 5.70
CA LEU A 17 1.65 2.68 7.15
C LEU A 17 0.66 1.62 7.66
N ILE A 18 -0.51 1.49 7.02
CA ILE A 18 -1.49 0.45 7.35
C ILE A 18 -0.90 -0.94 7.14
N SER A 19 -0.24 -1.16 6.00
CA SER A 19 0.39 -2.44 5.67
C SER A 19 1.42 -2.85 6.74
N TYR A 20 2.23 -1.90 7.22
CA TYR A 20 3.22 -2.14 8.28
C TYR A 20 2.59 -2.65 9.59
N PHE A 21 1.41 -2.15 9.97
CA PHE A 21 0.74 -2.55 11.20
C PHE A 21 -0.19 -3.75 11.05
N THR A 22 -0.62 -4.08 9.83
CA THR A 22 -1.67 -5.08 9.60
C THR A 22 -1.19 -6.35 8.91
N LEU A 23 -0.06 -6.31 8.19
CA LEU A 23 0.47 -7.47 7.49
C LEU A 23 1.68 -8.02 8.23
N ASP A 24 1.69 -9.33 8.44
CA ASP A 24 2.85 -10.06 8.93
C ASP A 24 3.71 -10.52 7.76
N TYR A 25 4.98 -10.14 7.77
CA TYR A 25 5.95 -10.62 6.78
C TYR A 25 6.34 -12.07 7.09
N ARG A 26 6.09 -12.99 6.16
CA ARG A 26 6.37 -14.42 6.27
C ARG A 26 7.31 -14.88 5.15
N GLY A 27 8.46 -14.22 5.04
CA GLY A 27 9.53 -14.67 4.14
C GLY A 27 10.02 -16.06 4.53
N SER A 28 10.05 -16.98 3.57
CA SER A 28 10.64 -18.31 3.73
C SER A 28 12.09 -18.27 3.25
N SER A 29 13.02 -18.88 3.99
CA SER A 29 14.37 -19.14 3.48
C SER A 29 14.54 -20.61 3.16
N THR A 30 15.07 -20.89 1.98
CA THR A 30 15.38 -22.23 1.50
C THR A 30 16.88 -22.44 1.60
N SER A 31 17.31 -23.36 2.48
CA SER A 31 18.73 -23.69 2.67
C SER A 31 19.11 -24.95 1.88
N PHE A 32 20.18 -24.87 1.11
CA PHE A 32 20.78 -26.02 0.42
C PHE A 32 21.91 -26.59 1.27
N LEU A 33 21.77 -27.84 1.74
CA LEU A 33 22.80 -28.52 2.52
C LEU A 33 23.76 -29.32 1.62
N GLY A 34 25.04 -29.28 1.98
CA GLY A 34 26.09 -30.11 1.41
C GLY A 34 26.10 -31.51 2.00
N VAL A 35 26.90 -32.38 1.39
CA VAL A 35 27.08 -33.78 1.83
C VAL A 35 27.67 -33.85 3.25
N ASP A 36 28.34 -32.79 3.71
CA ASP A 36 28.87 -32.62 5.07
C ASP A 36 27.86 -32.00 6.06
N GLY A 37 26.62 -31.77 5.63
CA GLY A 37 25.56 -31.17 6.44
C GLY A 37 25.69 -29.66 6.63
N LYS A 38 26.66 -28.99 5.99
CA LYS A 38 26.80 -27.53 6.05
C LYS A 38 25.89 -26.85 5.04
N VAL A 39 25.37 -25.68 5.39
CA VAL A 39 24.61 -24.83 4.47
C VAL A 39 25.56 -24.29 3.41
N LEU A 40 25.37 -24.69 2.16
CA LEU A 40 26.11 -24.17 1.01
C LEU A 40 25.56 -22.82 0.55
N ASN A 41 24.24 -22.69 0.54
CA ASN A 41 23.53 -21.49 0.13
C ASN A 41 22.21 -21.37 0.89
N GLU A 42 21.86 -20.14 1.24
CA GLU A 42 20.54 -19.78 1.75
C GLU A 42 19.90 -18.81 0.76
N ILE A 43 18.74 -19.18 0.23
CA ILE A 43 17.94 -18.33 -0.66
C ILE A 43 16.76 -17.82 0.14
N THR A 44 16.70 -16.51 0.38
CA THR A 44 15.53 -15.86 0.96
C THR A 44 14.52 -15.57 -0.14
N GLU A 45 13.34 -16.17 -0.04
CA GLU A 45 12.26 -15.96 -1.00
C GLU A 45 11.47 -14.69 -0.64
N LEU A 46 11.07 -13.96 -1.68
CA LEU A 46 10.18 -12.81 -1.54
C LEU A 46 8.79 -13.28 -1.13
N ASP A 47 8.24 -12.66 -0.09
CA ASP A 47 6.85 -12.89 0.31
C ASP A 47 5.90 -12.16 -0.64
N PHE A 48 5.57 -12.82 -1.76
CA PHE A 48 4.63 -12.29 -2.74
C PHE A 48 3.22 -12.08 -2.18
N SER A 49 2.84 -12.83 -1.13
CA SER A 49 1.54 -12.64 -0.47
C SER A 49 1.53 -11.29 0.26
N PHE A 50 2.57 -11.01 1.03
CA PHE A 50 2.76 -9.72 1.69
C PHE A 50 2.77 -8.57 0.68
N ILE A 51 3.56 -8.69 -0.40
CA ILE A 51 3.68 -7.66 -1.43
C ILE A 51 2.33 -7.39 -2.09
N ASN A 52 1.60 -8.44 -2.48
CA ASN A 52 0.31 -8.28 -3.15
C ASN A 52 -0.74 -7.67 -2.22
N ASN A 53 -0.79 -8.11 -0.96
CA ASN A 53 -1.71 -7.56 0.03
C ASN A 53 -1.41 -6.09 0.33
N ALA A 54 -0.13 -5.73 0.49
CA ALA A 54 0.28 -4.33 0.70
C ALA A 54 -0.08 -3.46 -0.51
N PHE A 55 0.12 -3.97 -1.73
CA PHE A 55 -0.28 -3.29 -2.95
C PHE A 55 -1.80 -3.03 -3.00
N LEU A 56 -2.62 -4.04 -2.68
CA LEU A 56 -4.07 -3.88 -2.62
C LEU A 56 -4.50 -2.82 -1.61
N ILE A 57 -3.90 -2.82 -0.41
CA ILE A 57 -4.16 -1.80 0.61
C ILE A 57 -3.86 -0.40 0.05
N ILE A 58 -2.70 -0.21 -0.59
CA ILE A 58 -2.29 1.06 -1.20
C ILE A 58 -3.27 1.52 -2.30
N VAL A 59 -3.73 0.61 -3.15
CA VAL A 59 -4.71 0.93 -4.20
C VAL A 59 -6.05 1.36 -3.58
N ILE A 60 -6.53 0.62 -2.58
CA ILE A 60 -7.79 0.92 -1.90
C ILE A 60 -7.72 2.27 -1.17
N THR A 61 -6.66 2.53 -0.40
CA THR A 61 -6.48 3.80 0.31
C THR A 61 -6.38 4.97 -0.68
N SER A 62 -5.64 4.81 -1.78
CA SER A 62 -5.55 5.81 -2.85
C SER A 62 -6.93 6.09 -3.47
N GLY A 63 -7.76 5.07 -3.70
CA GLY A 63 -9.12 5.25 -4.20
C GLY A 63 -10.04 5.99 -3.21
N ILE A 64 -9.96 5.63 -1.92
CA ILE A 64 -10.74 6.28 -0.85
C ILE A 64 -10.38 7.77 -0.75
N ILE A 65 -9.10 8.11 -0.72
CA ILE A 65 -8.64 9.51 -0.63
C ILE A 65 -9.13 10.30 -1.83
N TYR A 66 -9.07 9.73 -3.03
CA TYR A 66 -9.52 10.41 -4.24
C TYR A 66 -11.01 10.73 -4.15
N PHE A 67 -11.80 9.74 -3.72
CA PHE A 67 -13.24 9.89 -3.55
C PHE A 67 -13.59 10.94 -2.49
N LEU A 68 -12.86 10.99 -1.38
CA LEU A 68 -13.02 12.02 -0.34
C LEU A 68 -12.72 13.42 -0.88
N LEU A 69 -11.63 13.58 -1.65
CA LEU A 69 -11.28 14.85 -2.28
C LEU A 69 -12.37 15.33 -3.25
N VAL A 70 -12.92 14.43 -4.06
CA VAL A 70 -14.03 14.74 -4.99
C VAL A 70 -15.28 15.18 -4.24
N LYS A 71 -15.62 14.51 -3.13
CA LYS A 71 -16.77 14.88 -2.30
C LYS A 71 -16.58 16.23 -1.60
N LEU A 72 -15.38 16.49 -1.08
CA LEU A 72 -15.06 17.75 -0.40
C LEU A 72 -15.25 18.94 -1.35
N GLU A 73 -14.69 18.86 -2.56
CA GLU A 73 -14.80 19.91 -3.57
C GLU A 73 -16.26 20.17 -3.98
N LYS A 74 -17.06 19.10 -4.14
CA LYS A 74 -18.49 19.24 -4.45
C LYS A 74 -19.25 19.94 -3.32
N SER A 75 -18.86 19.69 -2.07
CA SER A 75 -19.44 20.36 -0.90
C SER A 75 -19.08 21.85 -0.86
N GLU A 76 -17.82 22.20 -1.13
CA GLU A 76 -17.35 23.59 -1.16
C GLU A 76 -18.04 24.40 -2.27
N GLN A 77 -18.20 23.82 -3.47
CA GLN A 77 -18.93 24.47 -4.56
C GLN A 77 -20.39 24.74 -4.19
N LYS A 78 -21.06 23.77 -3.56
CA LYS A 78 -22.45 23.94 -3.11
C LYS A 78 -22.57 25.02 -2.03
N HIS A 79 -21.62 25.07 -1.10
CA HIS A 79 -21.59 26.08 -0.04
C HIS A 79 -21.37 27.49 -0.60
N ASN A 80 -20.42 27.68 -1.54
CA ASN A 80 -20.18 28.99 -2.15
C ASN A 80 -21.35 29.47 -3.01
N LYS A 81 -22.04 28.57 -3.72
CA LYS A 81 -23.25 28.92 -4.49
C LYS A 81 -24.43 29.38 -3.61
N SER A 82 -24.45 29.02 -2.34
CA SER A 82 -25.49 29.44 -1.39
C SER A 82 -25.25 30.83 -0.79
N ARG A 83 -24.07 31.42 -0.98
CA ARG A 83 -23.68 32.73 -0.41
C ARG A 83 -23.72 33.88 -1.43
N ASN A 84 -23.85 33.59 -2.72
CA ASN A 84 -24.08 34.55 -3.80
C ASN A 84 -25.52 34.47 -4.28
#